data_AF-A0A0D3LD25-F1
#
_entry.id   AF-A0A0D3LD25-F1
#
_cell.length_a   1.000
_cell.length_b   1.000
_cell.length_c   1.000
_cell.angle_alpha   90.00
_cell.angle_beta   90.00
_cell.angle_gamma   90.00
#
_symmetry.space_group_name_H-M   'P 1'
#
loop_
_entity.id
_entity.type
_entity.pdbx_description
1 polymer ?
#
loop_
_entity_poly.entity_id
_entity_poly.type
_entity_poly.pdbx_seq_one_letter_code
_entity_poly.pdbx_strand_id
1 'polypeptide(L)' 'MDLEDQHRDPIDRIIIAQAKFEKLMIISKDGNFHKYQNIKLLW' A
#
# COMPACT_ATOMS: atom_id res chain seq x y z
N MET A 1 0.80 22.82 -9.64
CA MET A 1 1.06 22.83 -8.19
C MET A 1 1.24 21.37 -7.82
N ASP A 2 2.45 20.87 -8.08
CA ASP A 2 2.86 19.52 -7.73
C ASP A 2 2.85 19.42 -6.21
N LEU A 3 1.87 18.67 -5.68
CA LEU A 3 1.87 18.21 -4.31
C LEU A 3 3.00 17.18 -4.22
N GLU A 4 4.17 17.72 -3.87
CA GLU A 4 5.42 17.04 -3.56
C GLU A 4 5.19 15.64 -2.98
N ASP A 5 6.01 14.71 -3.46
CA ASP A 5 6.15 13.25 -3.27
C ASP A 5 6.00 12.65 -1.85
N GLN A 6 5.45 13.37 -0.87
CA GLN A 6 5.23 12.92 0.50
C GLN A 6 3.81 12.44 0.79
N HIS A 7 2.84 12.73 -0.07
CA HIS A 7 1.51 12.11 0.00
C HIS A 7 1.50 10.75 -0.69
N ARG A 8 2.11 9.73 -0.04
CA ARG A 8 1.73 8.33 -0.32
C ARG A 8 0.20 8.23 -0.29
N ASP A 9 -0.40 7.48 -1.20
CA ASP A 9 -1.85 7.48 -1.38
C ASP A 9 -2.56 7.19 -0.04
N PRO A 10 -3.47 8.07 0.45
CA PRO A 10 -4.18 7.84 1.70
C PRO A 10 -4.98 6.53 1.71
N ILE A 11 -5.45 6.07 0.55
CA ILE A 11 -6.20 4.82 0.41
C ILE A 11 -5.25 3.62 0.55
N ASP A 12 -4.10 3.63 -0.13
CA ASP A 12 -3.07 2.59 0.02
C ASP A 12 -2.67 2.41 1.48
N ARG A 13 -2.49 3.53 2.21
CA ARG A 13 -2.14 3.49 3.63
C ARG A 13 -3.21 2.78 4.46
N ILE A 14 -4.49 3.04 4.21
CA ILE A 14 -5.59 2.40 4.94
C ILE A 14 -5.60 0.91 4.63
N ILE A 15 -5.48 0.53 3.35
CA ILE A 15 -5.43 -0.88 2.92
C ILE A 15 -4.26 -1.61 3.58
N ILE A 16 -3.06 -1.01 3.55
CA ILE A 16 -1.86 -1.59 4.16
C ILE A 16 -2.00 -1.69 5.69
N ALA A 17 -2.54 -0.67 6.35
CA ALA A 17 -2.75 -0.68 7.79
C ALA A 17 -3.72 -1.80 8.20
N GLN A 18 -4.84 -1.95 7.49
CA GLN A 18 -5.79 -3.03 7.69
C GLN A 18 -5.15 -4.40 7.46
N ALA A 19 -4.45 -4.58 6.33
CA ALA A 19 -3.79 -5.84 6.02
C ALA A 19 -2.72 -6.21 7.06
N LYS A 20 -1.99 -5.24 7.61
CA LYS A 20 -1.02 -5.48 8.68
C LYS A 20 -1.68 -5.86 9.99
N PHE A 21 -2.72 -5.12 10.38
CA PHE A 21 -3.45 -5.37 11.64
C PHE A 21 -4.11 -6.76 11.64
N GLU A 22 -4.79 -7.09 10.55
CA GLU A 22 -5.52 -8.35 10.38
C GLU A 22 -4.63 -9.50 9.83
N LYS A 23 -3.34 -9.24 9.58
CA LYS A 23 -2.36 -10.18 9.02
C LYS A 23 -2.76 -10.77 7.66
N LEU A 24 -3.50 -10.00 6.85
CA LEU A 24 -4.00 -10.37 5.54
C LEU A 24 -2.93 -10.24 4.44
N MET A 25 -3.17 -10.92 3.32
CA MET A 25 -2.44 -10.77 2.07
C MET A 25 -3.17 -9.75 1.18
N ILE A 26 -2.44 -8.75 0.69
CA ILE A 26 -2.95 -7.82 -0.32
C ILE A 26 -2.86 -8.51 -1.67
N ILE A 27 -3.95 -8.50 -2.45
CA ILE A 27 -3.95 -8.97 -3.84
C ILE A 27 -4.18 -7.74 -4.72
N SER A 28 -3.21 -7.38 -5.53
CA SER A 28 -3.32 -6.22 -6.41
C SER A 28 -2.37 -6.32 -7.60
N LYS A 29 -2.90 -6.00 -8.79
CA LYS A 29 -2.11 -5.80 -10.01
C LYS A 29 -1.43 -4.42 -10.03
N ASP A 30 -1.76 -3.52 -9.10
CA ASP A 30 -1.15 -2.20 -9.01
C ASP A 30 0.31 -2.31 -8.57
N GLY A 31 1.22 -1.92 -9.49
CA GLY A 31 2.66 -1.97 -9.27
C GLY A 31 3.17 -1.00 -8.18
N ASN A 32 2.34 -0.05 -7.72
CA ASN A 32 2.73 0.86 -6.64
C ASN A 32 2.84 0.17 -5.28
N PHE A 33 2.12 -0.95 -5.05
CA PHE A 33 2.19 -1.67 -3.78
C PHE A 33 3.60 -2.23 -3.51
N HIS A 34 4.39 -2.52 -4.55
CA HIS A 34 5.79 -2.95 -4.41
C HIS A 34 6.70 -1.88 -3.77
N LYS A 35 6.30 -0.60 -3.78
CA LYS A 35 7.07 0.50 -3.15
C LYS A 35 6.97 0.46 -1.62
N TYR A 36 6.00 -0.25 -1.06
CA TYR A 36 5.81 -0.36 0.38
C TYR A 36 6.53 -1.59 0.92
N GLN A 37 7.49 -1.36 1.82
CA GLN A 37 8.24 -2.43 2.46
C GLN A 37 7.37 -3.15 3.51
N ASN A 38 7.62 -4.46 3.69
CA ASN A 38 6.99 -5.31 4.70
C ASN A 38 5.47 -5.45 4.56
N ILE A 39 4.98 -5.67 3.33
CA ILE A 39 3.61 -6.11 3.07
C ILE A 39 3.61 -7.51 2.44
N LYS A 40 2.59 -8.30 2.72
CA LYS A 40 2.34 -9.55 2.00
C LYS A 40 1.52 -9.22 0.76
N LEU A 41 2.11 -9.34 -0.42
CA LEU A 41 1.49 -8.97 -1.69
C LEU A 41 1.47 -10.18 -2.64
N LEU A 42 0.33 -10.42 -3.27
CA LEU A 42 0.15 -11.31 -4.42
C LEU A 42 -0.31 -10.48 -5.61
N TRP A 43 0.27 -10.75 -6.78
CA TRP A 43 0.02 -10.00 -8.01
C TRP A 43 -1.09 -10.64 -8.84
#